data_AF-A0A964AEZ9-F1
#
_entry.id   AF-A0A964AEZ9-F1
#
_cell.length_a   1.000
_cell.length_b   1.000
_cell.length_c   1.000
_cell.angle_alpha   90.00
_cell.angle_beta   90.00
_cell.angle_gamma   90.00
#
_symmetry.space_group_name_H-M   'P 1'
#
loop_
_entity.id
_entity.type
_entity.pdbx_description
1 polymer ?
#
loop_
_entity_poly.entity_id
_entity_poly.type
_entity_poly.pdbx_seq_one_letter_code
_entity_poly.pdbx_strand_id
1 'polypeptide(L)' 'MRDYYFDKLIRQAKPDDALTFVTPQEIAEAWPRIERYSGERRQCWDWLLETWERQGRVHP' A
#
# COMPACT_ATOMS: atom_id res chain seq x y z
N MET A 1 5.78 3.38 -16.10
CA MET A 1 6.69 2.35 -15.57
C MET A 1 6.60 2.18 -14.06
N ARG A 2 6.36 3.23 -13.27
CA ARG A 2 6.28 3.17 -11.79
C ARG A 2 5.15 2.26 -11.28
N ASP A 3 3.97 2.34 -11.91
CA ASP A 3 2.78 1.56 -11.52
C ASP A 3 2.98 0.04 -11.57
N TYR A 4 3.73 -0.48 -12.56
CA TYR A 4 3.96 -1.93 -12.68
C TYR A 4 4.86 -2.48 -11.55
N TYR A 5 5.87 -1.70 -11.15
CA TYR A 5 6.73 -2.07 -10.03
C TYR A 5 5.98 -1.94 -8.71
N PHE A 6 5.19 -0.88 -8.52
CA PHE A 6 4.33 -0.69 -7.34
C PHE A 6 3.34 -1.85 -7.15
N ASP A 7 2.64 -2.22 -8.22
CA ASP A 7 1.63 -3.27 -8.18
C ASP A 7 2.26 -4.64 -7.87
N LYS A 8 3.49 -4.88 -8.36
CA LYS A 8 4.27 -6.07 -8.02
C LYS A 8 4.82 -6.04 -6.59
N LEU A 9 5.25 -4.88 -6.11
CA LEU A 9 5.78 -4.68 -4.76
C LEU A 9 4.70 -4.94 -3.72
N ILE A 10 3.51 -4.36 -3.88
CA ILE A 10 2.41 -4.51 -2.92
C ILE A 10 1.81 -5.93 -2.93
N ARG A 11 1.80 -6.58 -4.10
CA ARG A 11 1.35 -7.98 -4.22
C ARG A 11 2.34 -9.02 -3.71
N GLN A 12 3.65 -8.75 -3.71
CA GLN A 12 4.67 -9.77 -3.41
C GLN A 12 5.49 -9.46 -2.15
N ALA A 13 5.81 -8.20 -1.88
CA ALA A 13 6.64 -7.80 -0.75
C ALA A 13 5.87 -7.82 0.57
N LYS A 14 6.58 -8.01 1.69
CA LYS A 14 6.01 -7.73 3.01
C LYS A 14 5.79 -6.20 3.13
N PRO A 15 4.81 -5.73 3.91
CA PRO A 15 4.58 -4.30 4.10
C PRO A 15 5.87 -3.52 4.47
N ASP A 16 6.72 -4.11 5.31
CA ASP A 16 8.02 -3.54 5.70
C ASP A 16 9.01 -3.39 4.53
N ASP A 17 9.07 -4.40 3.64
CA ASP A 17 9.92 -4.34 2.45
C ASP A 17 9.40 -3.27 1.49
N ALA A 18 8.07 -3.11 1.39
CA ALA A 18 7.47 -2.08 0.54
C ALA A 18 7.82 -0.66 1.00
N LEU A 19 7.80 -0.42 2.30
CA LEU A 19 8.16 0.87 2.89
C LEU A 19 9.62 1.29 2.65
N THR A 20 10.49 0.37 2.22
CA THR A 20 11.86 0.71 1.81
C THR A 20 11.90 1.46 0.48
N PHE A 21 10.90 1.26 -0.38
CA PHE A 21 10.87 1.79 -1.75
C PHE A 21 9.79 2.84 -1.97
N VAL A 22 8.72 2.83 -1.16
CA VAL A 22 7.54 3.66 -1.36
C VAL A 22 7.04 4.21 -0.03
N THR A 23 6.54 5.43 -0.03
CA THR A 23 5.99 6.07 1.18
C THR A 23 4.56 5.59 1.47
N PRO A 24 4.11 5.65 2.74
CA PRO A 24 2.71 5.40 3.09
C PRO A 24 1.70 6.18 2.24
N GLN A 25 2.00 7.45 1.94
CA GLN A 25 1.16 8.31 1.11
C GLN A 25 1.07 7.81 -0.33
N GLU A 26 2.21 7.45 -0.95
CA GLU A 26 2.21 6.90 -2.31
C GLU A 26 1.46 5.56 -2.38
N ILE A 27 1.54 4.73 -1.32
CA ILE A 27 0.75 3.50 -1.22
C ILE A 27 -0.74 3.84 -1.18
N ALA A 28 -1.15 4.83 -0.37
CA ALA A 28 -2.54 5.24 -0.25
C ALA A 28 -3.11 5.78 -1.57
N GLU A 29 -2.35 6.59 -2.30
CA GLU A 29 -2.73 7.11 -3.63
C GLU A 29 -2.84 6.01 -4.71
N ALA A 30 -2.05 4.94 -4.55
CA ALA A 30 -2.10 3.78 -5.43
C ALA A 30 -3.19 2.77 -5.01
N TRP A 31 -3.61 2.76 -3.74
CA TRP A 31 -4.52 1.77 -3.16
C TRP A 31 -5.80 1.55 -3.97
N PRO A 32 -6.54 2.58 -4.42
CA PRO A 32 -7.77 2.38 -5.21
C PRO A 32 -7.58 1.61 -6.51
N ARG A 33 -6.36 1.59 -7.07
CA ARG A 33 -6.05 0.90 -8.33
C ARG A 33 -5.64 -0.56 -8.12
N ILE A 34 -5.07 -0.86 -6.95
CA ILE A 34 -4.40 -2.12 -6.63
C ILE A 34 -5.15 -2.97 -5.58
N GLU A 35 -6.13 -2.40 -4.87
CA GLU A 35 -6.92 -3.14 -3.86
C GLU A 35 -7.59 -4.37 -4.48
N ARG A 36 -8.14 -4.25 -5.70
CA ARG A 36 -8.79 -5.33 -6.47
C ARG A 36 -7.86 -6.50 -6.79
N TYR A 37 -6.56 -6.28 -6.64
CA TYR A 37 -5.50 -7.21 -6.98
C TYR A 37 -4.78 -7.79 -5.76
N SER A 38 -5.11 -7.30 -4.56
CA SER A 38 -4.42 -7.61 -3.31
C SER A 38 -4.91 -8.89 -2.62
N GLY A 39 -6.02 -9.48 -3.09
CA GLY A 39 -6.49 -10.81 -2.67
C GLY A 39 -6.55 -10.97 -1.15
N GLU A 40 -5.95 -12.03 -0.63
CA GLU A 40 -5.89 -12.36 0.80
C GLU A 40 -5.14 -11.31 1.65
N ARG A 41 -4.28 -10.49 1.03
CA ARG A 41 -3.54 -9.42 1.73
C ARG A 41 -4.31 -8.12 1.83
N ARG A 42 -5.47 -8.00 1.18
CA ARG A 42 -6.28 -6.77 1.19
C ARG A 42 -6.57 -6.32 2.63
N GLN A 43 -7.06 -7.22 3.48
CA GLN A 43 -7.43 -6.87 4.86
C GLN A 43 -6.24 -6.37 5.69
N CYS A 44 -5.04 -6.91 5.45
CA CYS A 44 -3.82 -6.44 6.11
C CYS A 44 -3.48 -5.00 5.69
N TRP A 45 -3.57 -4.71 4.41
CA TRP A 45 -3.29 -3.39 3.86
C TRP A 45 -4.35 -2.35 4.24
N ASP A 46 -5.64 -2.71 4.23
CA ASP A 46 -6.72 -1.85 4.71
C ASP A 46 -6.45 -1.44 6.17
N TRP A 47 -6.13 -2.41 7.03
CA TRP A 47 -5.77 -2.12 8.43
C TRP A 47 -4.52 -1.23 8.57
N LEU A 48 -3.52 -1.43 7.71
CA LEU A 48 -2.29 -0.63 7.70
C LEU A 48 -2.56 0.82 7.28
N LEU A 49 -3.35 1.02 6.23
CA LEU A 49 -3.75 2.34 5.73
C LEU A 49 -4.58 3.09 6.77
N GLU A 50 -5.60 2.46 7.35
CA GLU A 50 -6.38 3.03 8.46
C GLU A 50 -5.47 3.40 9.65
N THR A 51 -4.50 2.55 9.97
CA THR A 51 -3.54 2.82 11.05
C THR A 51 -2.65 4.02 10.74
N TRP A 52 -2.19 4.16 9.49
CA TRP A 52 -1.37 5.29 9.06
C TRP A 52 -2.14 6.61 9.00
N GLU A 53 -3.40 6.59 8.57
CA GLU A 53 -4.29 7.75 8.66
C GLU A 53 -4.45 8.22 10.11
N ARG A 54 -4.70 7.29 11.04
CA ARG A 54 -4.79 7.60 12.48
C ARG A 54 -3.50 8.16 13.07
N GLN A 55 -2.35 7.81 12.50
CA GLN A 55 -1.03 8.30 12.91
C GLN A 55 -0.65 9.62 12.21
N GLY A 56 -1.49 10.13 11.29
CA GLY A 56 -1.18 11.32 10.50
C GLY A 56 -0.04 11.11 9.49
N ARG A 57 0.22 9.87 9.08
CA ARG A 57 1.23 9.53 8.05
C ARG A 57 0.66 9.51 6.64
N VAL A 58 -0.66 9.41 6.54
CA VAL A 58 -1.43 9.42 5.30
C VAL A 58 -2.56 10.43 5.46
N HIS A 59 -2.85 11.15 4.37
CA HIS A 59 -3.95 12.10 4.28
C HIS A 59 -4.81 11.80 3.04
N PRO A 60 -6.14 12.04 3.12
CA PRO A 60 -7.05 11.88 1.99
C PRO A 60 -6.79 12.86 0.85
#